data_AF-A0A377NDJ4-F1
#
_entry.id   AF-A0A377NDJ4-F1
#
_cell.length_a   1.000
_cell.length_b   1.000
_cell.length_c   1.000
_cell.angle_alpha   90.00
_cell.angle_beta   90.00
_cell.angle_gamma   90.00
#
_symmetry.space_group_name_H-M   'P 1'
#
loop_
_entity.id
_entity.type
_entity.pdbx_description
1 polymer ?
#
loop_
_entity_poly.entity_id
_entity_poly.type
_entity_poly.pdbx_seq_one_letter_code
_entity_poly.pdbx_strand_id
1 'polypeptide(L)'
;MVIVTAFTFENVRLMLLSGIGKPYDPISGTGTTGRNYAYQTANGVQLFFDDKNFNPFIGAGAVGMGIDDFNNDNFDHSGLGFFGGGSIRVTPIGGAPIGYRPVPPGTPKWGKEWKKATVDNYLSSMSIGCEASSYTTRTNYLSLDPNYEDRLGRPLLRVTFDFPENDLKMAAYCTGKVGEIAKAMNPRQYVENPMKGHWNGAPYQSSHVVAAS
;
A
#
# COMPACT_ATOMS: atom_id res chain seq x y z
N MET A 1 -22.09 -20.22 21.40
CA MET A 1 -20.95 -19.90 20.50
C MET A 1 -20.98 -18.41 20.22
N VAL A 2 -19.84 -17.74 20.26
CA VAL A 2 -19.70 -16.30 19.94
C VAL A 2 -18.72 -16.18 18.78
N ILE A 3 -19.07 -15.38 17.77
CA ILE A 3 -18.23 -15.12 16.60
C ILE A 3 -18.03 -13.60 16.50
N VAL A 4 -16.79 -13.15 16.33
CA VAL A 4 -16.44 -11.72 16.24
C VAL A 4 -16.07 -11.38 14.80
N THR A 5 -16.91 -10.59 14.12
CA THR A 5 -16.79 -10.29 12.67
C THR A 5 -16.83 -8.78 12.39
N ALA A 6 -16.24 -7.98 13.27
CA ALA A 6 -16.26 -6.51 13.24
C ALA A 6 -15.05 -5.89 12.53
N PHE A 7 -14.41 -6.62 11.60
CA PHE A 7 -13.14 -6.26 10.95
C PHE A 7 -11.93 -6.28 11.92
N THR A 8 -10.70 -6.44 11.41
CA THR A 8 -9.48 -6.71 12.19
C THR A 8 -9.31 -5.80 13.40
N PHE A 9 -9.45 -4.49 13.19
CA PHE A 9 -9.24 -3.51 14.26
C PHE A 9 -10.26 -3.66 15.39
N GLU A 10 -11.54 -3.69 15.06
CA GLU A 10 -12.57 -3.72 16.08
C GLU A 10 -12.70 -5.11 16.71
N ASN A 11 -12.36 -6.18 15.98
CA ASN A 11 -12.19 -7.51 16.58
C ASN A 11 -11.16 -7.48 17.71
N VAL A 12 -9.97 -6.94 17.46
CA VAL A 12 -8.92 -6.85 18.47
C VAL A 12 -9.35 -5.93 19.61
N ARG A 13 -9.91 -4.76 19.29
CA ARG A 13 -10.39 -3.81 20.30
C ARG A 13 -11.45 -4.44 21.21
N LEU A 14 -12.46 -5.10 20.66
CA LEU A 14 -13.52 -5.76 21.42
C LEU A 14 -12.97 -6.88 22.30
N MET A 15 -12.03 -7.69 21.80
CA MET A 15 -11.38 -8.73 22.59
C MET A 15 -10.59 -8.13 23.76
N LEU A 16 -9.80 -7.08 23.53
CA LEU A 16 -9.03 -6.40 24.58
C LEU A 16 -9.93 -5.77 25.64
N LEU A 17 -10.99 -5.06 25.23
CA LEU A 17 -11.97 -4.46 26.14
C LEU A 17 -12.73 -5.51 26.97
N SER A 18 -12.91 -6.71 26.41
CA SER A 18 -13.64 -7.81 27.05
C SER A 18 -12.73 -8.76 27.85
N GLY A 19 -11.41 -8.48 27.93
CA GLY A 19 -10.44 -9.37 28.59
C GLY A 19 -10.28 -10.74 27.92
N ILE A 20 -10.57 -10.84 26.62
CA ILE A 20 -10.49 -12.09 25.85
C ILE A 20 -9.08 -12.25 25.26
N GLY A 21 -8.42 -13.36 25.62
CA GLY A 21 -7.03 -13.63 25.26
C GLY A 21 -6.04 -12.81 26.11
N LYS A 22 -4.75 -13.10 25.97
CA LYS A 22 -3.69 -12.36 26.65
C LYS A 22 -3.30 -11.16 25.77
N PRO A 23 -3.48 -9.89 26.21
CA PRO A 23 -2.98 -8.73 25.50
C PRO A 23 -1.50 -8.88 25.17
N TYR A 24 -1.11 -8.52 23.95
CA TYR A 24 0.28 -8.62 23.54
C TYR A 24 1.15 -7.57 24.28
N ASP A 25 2.24 -8.04 24.86
CA ASP A 25 3.29 -7.21 25.45
C ASP A 25 4.54 -7.26 24.55
N PRO A 26 4.90 -6.14 23.89
CA PRO A 26 6.05 -6.10 22.98
C PRO A 26 7.40 -6.21 23.69
N ILE A 27 7.48 -5.97 25.00
CA ILE A 27 8.73 -6.05 25.77
C ILE A 27 9.05 -7.51 26.09
N SER A 28 8.11 -8.26 26.65
CA SER A 28 8.29 -9.69 26.90
C SER A 28 8.10 -10.56 25.65
N GLY A 29 7.44 -10.03 24.61
CA GLY A 29 7.06 -10.79 23.41
C GLY A 29 5.98 -11.84 23.67
N THR A 30 5.20 -11.69 24.75
CA THR A 30 4.16 -12.65 25.15
C THR A 30 2.76 -12.09 24.94
N GLY A 31 1.76 -12.98 24.89
CA GLY A 31 0.40 -12.61 24.52
C GLY A 31 0.14 -12.74 23.03
N THR A 32 -1.13 -12.73 22.66
CA THR A 32 -1.62 -13.06 21.32
C THR A 32 -2.59 -12.00 20.79
N THR A 33 -3.41 -11.42 21.66
CA THR A 33 -4.40 -10.43 21.26
C THR A 33 -3.71 -9.12 20.88
N GLY A 34 -3.84 -8.72 19.61
CA GLY A 34 -3.23 -7.51 19.05
C GLY A 34 -1.80 -7.68 18.56
N ARG A 35 -1.24 -8.88 18.59
CA ARG A 35 0.11 -9.17 18.07
C ARG A 35 0.12 -9.17 16.53
N ASN A 36 1.31 -8.96 15.93
CA ASN A 36 1.60 -9.25 14.52
C ASN A 36 0.72 -8.45 13.55
N TYR A 37 0.58 -7.14 13.81
CA TYR A 37 -0.09 -6.27 12.86
C TYR A 37 0.79 -6.09 11.62
N ALA A 38 0.22 -6.27 10.44
CA ALA A 38 0.88 -6.03 9.16
C ALA A 38 0.01 -5.13 8.28
N TYR A 39 0.64 -4.61 7.24
CA TYR A 39 0.01 -3.69 6.31
C TYR A 39 0.22 -4.15 4.87
N GLN A 40 0.09 -3.25 3.92
CA GLN A 40 0.48 -3.50 2.54
C GLN A 40 1.45 -2.42 2.10
N THR A 41 2.54 -2.82 1.45
CA THR A 41 3.34 -1.86 0.70
C THR A 41 2.71 -1.66 -0.67
N ALA A 42 2.09 -0.49 -0.86
CA ALA A 42 1.62 -0.06 -2.16
C ALA A 42 2.75 0.69 -2.88
N ASN A 43 3.13 0.19 -4.04
CA ASN A 43 4.18 0.76 -4.87
C ASN A 43 3.82 0.65 -6.36
N GLY A 44 4.60 1.26 -7.23
CA GLY A 44 4.34 1.18 -8.67
C GLY A 44 5.14 2.14 -9.50
N VAL A 45 4.82 2.18 -10.79
CA VAL A 45 5.48 3.03 -11.78
C VAL A 45 4.42 3.86 -12.49
N GLN A 46 4.65 5.18 -12.57
CA GLN A 46 3.85 6.09 -13.37
C GLN A 46 4.52 6.28 -14.73
N LEU A 47 3.75 6.19 -15.82
CA LEU A 47 4.23 6.31 -17.19
C LEU A 47 3.54 7.48 -17.90
N PHE A 48 4.28 8.16 -18.77
CA PHE A 48 3.82 9.28 -19.60
C PHE A 48 4.21 9.05 -21.06
N PHE A 49 3.25 9.20 -21.96
CA PHE A 49 3.40 8.96 -23.40
C PHE A 49 3.07 10.23 -24.20
N ASP A 50 3.63 10.34 -25.41
CA ASP A 50 3.29 11.39 -26.38
C ASP A 50 2.23 10.93 -27.39
N ASP A 51 2.19 9.63 -27.68
CA ASP A 51 1.50 9.03 -28.83
C ASP A 51 0.41 8.03 -28.43
N LYS A 52 0.05 7.97 -27.15
CA LYS A 52 -0.97 7.06 -26.61
C LYS A 52 -2.15 7.81 -26.05
N ASN A 53 -3.33 7.20 -26.19
CA ASN A 53 -4.54 7.64 -25.53
C ASN A 53 -5.19 6.45 -24.80
N PHE A 54 -5.18 6.50 -23.47
CA PHE A 54 -5.74 5.48 -22.59
C PHE A 54 -7.18 5.79 -22.15
N ASN A 55 -7.70 6.99 -22.41
CA ASN A 55 -9.02 7.45 -21.98
C ASN A 55 -9.34 7.07 -20.51
N PRO A 56 -8.55 7.51 -19.51
CA PRO A 56 -8.64 6.95 -18.16
C PRO A 56 -10.04 7.06 -17.53
N PHE A 57 -10.89 7.99 -17.99
CA PHE A 57 -12.28 8.16 -17.55
C PHE A 57 -13.22 6.98 -17.86
N ILE A 58 -12.88 6.08 -18.79
CA ILE A 58 -13.70 4.88 -19.07
C ILE A 58 -13.32 3.68 -18.19
N GLY A 59 -12.28 3.82 -17.36
CA GLY A 59 -11.81 2.75 -16.50
C GLY A 59 -12.89 2.25 -15.54
N ALA A 60 -13.06 0.94 -15.49
CA ALA A 60 -13.89 0.25 -14.50
C ALA A 60 -12.97 -0.53 -13.58
N GLY A 61 -13.14 -0.41 -12.26
CA GLY A 61 -12.24 -1.02 -11.27
C GLY A 61 -12.11 -2.56 -11.32
N ALA A 62 -12.89 -3.24 -12.15
CA ALA A 62 -12.82 -4.68 -12.40
C ALA A 62 -12.18 -5.06 -13.75
N VAL A 63 -11.69 -4.09 -14.52
CA VAL A 63 -10.97 -4.34 -15.79
C VAL A 63 -9.49 -4.17 -15.54
N GLY A 64 -8.74 -5.26 -15.62
CA GLY A 64 -7.30 -5.22 -15.43
C GLY A 64 -6.62 -6.53 -15.76
N MET A 65 -5.29 -6.50 -15.71
CA MET A 65 -4.42 -7.66 -15.87
C MET A 65 -3.45 -7.70 -14.70
N GLY A 66 -3.25 -8.89 -14.13
CA GLY A 66 -2.28 -9.15 -13.07
C GLY A 66 -1.14 -10.03 -13.56
N ILE A 67 0.02 -9.88 -12.93
CA ILE A 67 1.20 -10.73 -13.04
C ILE A 67 1.53 -11.17 -11.61
N ASP A 68 1.43 -12.47 -11.36
CA ASP A 68 1.67 -13.06 -10.02
C ASP A 68 3.01 -13.80 -9.93
N ASP A 69 3.83 -13.81 -10.98
CA ASP A 69 5.17 -14.41 -11.00
C ASP A 69 6.10 -13.81 -9.92
N PHE A 70 5.85 -12.56 -9.53
CA PHE A 70 6.61 -11.84 -8.48
C PHE A 70 5.89 -11.83 -7.13
N ASN A 71 4.84 -12.62 -6.97
CA ASN A 71 4.03 -12.67 -5.77
C ASN A 71 4.50 -13.78 -4.83
N ASN A 72 4.63 -13.44 -3.55
CA ASN A 72 5.07 -14.33 -2.47
C ASN A 72 6.28 -15.22 -2.86
N ASP A 73 6.14 -16.55 -2.78
CA ASP A 73 7.20 -17.54 -3.01
C ASP A 73 7.29 -18.01 -4.48
N ASN A 74 6.70 -17.28 -5.43
CA ASN A 74 6.64 -17.70 -6.84
C ASN A 74 7.95 -17.50 -7.62
N PHE A 75 9.00 -16.98 -6.99
CA PHE A 75 10.31 -16.72 -7.60
C PHE A 75 11.44 -17.01 -6.61
N ASP A 76 12.67 -17.05 -7.09
CA ASP A 76 13.84 -17.33 -6.26
C ASP A 76 14.26 -16.10 -5.43
N HIS A 77 14.19 -16.23 -4.11
CA HIS A 77 14.63 -15.20 -3.15
C HIS A 77 16.13 -15.22 -2.85
N SER A 78 16.88 -16.15 -3.43
CA SER A 78 18.32 -16.29 -3.18
C SER A 78 19.06 -14.98 -3.46
N GLY A 79 19.69 -14.43 -2.41
CA GLY A 79 20.47 -13.20 -2.49
C GLY A 79 19.68 -11.90 -2.53
N LEU A 80 18.33 -11.93 -2.47
CA LEU A 80 17.50 -10.73 -2.51
C LEU A 80 17.43 -9.98 -1.17
N GLY A 81 17.67 -10.69 -0.06
CA GLY A 81 17.70 -10.10 1.28
C GLY A 81 16.32 -9.68 1.82
N PHE A 82 15.24 -10.22 1.25
CA PHE A 82 13.86 -10.12 1.72
C PHE A 82 13.08 -11.41 1.39
N PHE A 83 11.92 -11.58 2.02
CA PHE A 83 10.95 -12.63 1.77
C PHE A 83 9.62 -12.05 1.27
N GLY A 84 8.85 -12.89 0.58
CA GLY A 84 7.54 -12.55 0.01
C GLY A 84 7.65 -11.89 -1.36
N GLY A 85 6.58 -11.22 -1.77
CA GLY A 85 6.55 -10.56 -3.07
C GLY A 85 5.37 -9.61 -3.20
N GLY A 86 5.04 -9.26 -4.44
CA GLY A 86 3.88 -8.44 -4.73
C GLY A 86 3.17 -8.82 -6.01
N SER A 87 1.86 -8.65 -6.00
CA SER A 87 1.03 -8.79 -7.19
C SER A 87 1.15 -7.52 -8.01
N ILE A 88 1.68 -7.64 -9.22
CA ILE A 88 1.83 -6.54 -10.16
C ILE A 88 0.57 -6.49 -11.01
N ARG A 89 -0.01 -5.30 -11.20
CA ARG A 89 -1.23 -5.17 -12.00
C ARG A 89 -1.38 -3.82 -12.65
N VAL A 90 -2.12 -3.84 -13.75
CA VAL A 90 -2.67 -2.64 -14.39
C VAL A 90 -4.18 -2.73 -14.30
N THR A 91 -4.78 -1.79 -13.58
CA THR A 91 -6.23 -1.69 -13.39
C THR A 91 -6.62 -0.23 -13.52
N PRO A 92 -7.17 0.22 -14.66
CA PRO A 92 -7.69 1.59 -14.78
C PRO A 92 -8.93 1.77 -13.89
N ILE A 93 -8.79 2.48 -12.76
CA ILE A 93 -9.88 2.69 -11.76
C ILE A 93 -10.68 3.99 -12.04
N GLY A 94 -10.63 4.50 -13.26
CA GLY A 94 -11.33 5.74 -13.62
C GLY A 94 -10.54 7.02 -13.30
N GLY A 95 -10.34 7.86 -14.30
CA GLY A 95 -9.68 9.17 -14.17
C GLY A 95 -10.66 10.26 -13.74
N ALA A 96 -10.95 10.36 -12.45
CA ALA A 96 -11.92 11.32 -11.92
C ALA A 96 -11.56 12.78 -12.31
N PRO A 97 -12.52 13.59 -12.80
CA PRO A 97 -12.24 14.92 -13.37
C PRO A 97 -11.49 15.91 -12.46
N ILE A 98 -11.66 15.77 -11.14
CA ILE A 98 -11.01 16.63 -10.15
C ILE A 98 -9.77 15.97 -9.54
N GLY A 99 -9.85 14.67 -9.24
CA GLY A 99 -8.84 13.95 -8.47
C GLY A 99 -7.66 13.41 -9.30
N TYR A 100 -7.84 13.22 -10.61
CA TYR A 100 -6.83 12.59 -11.45
C TYR A 100 -6.11 13.62 -12.34
N ARG A 101 -4.89 13.99 -11.95
CA ARG A 101 -4.05 14.97 -12.68
C ARG A 101 -2.59 14.50 -12.72
N PRO A 102 -2.28 13.44 -13.47
CA PRO A 102 -0.90 12.98 -13.61
C PRO A 102 -0.09 14.07 -14.34
N VAL A 103 1.02 14.48 -13.74
CA VAL A 103 1.96 15.43 -14.36
C VAL A 103 3.38 14.88 -14.22
N PRO A 104 4.24 15.05 -15.23
CA PRO A 104 5.64 14.64 -15.14
C PRO A 104 6.38 15.34 -13.98
N PRO A 105 7.34 14.66 -13.34
CA PRO A 105 8.27 15.30 -12.41
C PRO A 105 8.87 16.59 -12.96
N GLY A 106 9.02 17.59 -12.09
CA GLY A 106 9.50 18.92 -12.47
C GLY A 106 8.39 19.88 -12.93
N THR A 107 7.16 19.41 -13.16
CA THR A 107 6.01 20.28 -13.41
C THR A 107 5.72 21.14 -12.16
N PRO A 108 5.55 22.48 -12.29
CA PRO A 108 5.11 23.33 -11.19
C PRO A 108 3.82 22.83 -10.56
N LYS A 109 3.64 23.03 -9.25
CA LYS A 109 2.44 22.56 -8.52
C LYS A 109 1.16 23.33 -8.85
N TRP A 110 1.28 24.50 -9.47
CA TRP A 110 0.17 25.38 -9.84
C TRP A 110 0.59 26.29 -10.99
N GLY A 111 -0.35 27.06 -11.56
CA GLY A 111 -0.07 28.05 -12.60
C GLY A 111 -0.30 27.54 -14.03
N LYS A 112 0.18 28.31 -15.01
CA LYS A 112 -0.09 28.06 -16.44
C LYS A 112 0.60 26.78 -16.92
N GLU A 113 1.84 26.54 -16.53
CA GLU A 113 2.58 25.34 -16.91
C GLU A 113 1.90 24.09 -16.36
N TRP A 114 1.44 24.12 -15.09
CA TRP A 114 0.73 23.01 -14.47
C TRP A 114 -0.56 22.65 -15.21
N LYS A 115 -1.37 23.67 -15.58
CA LYS A 115 -2.61 23.45 -16.35
C LYS A 115 -2.30 22.83 -17.70
N LYS A 116 -1.28 23.33 -18.39
CA LYS A 116 -0.85 22.79 -19.68
C LYS A 116 -0.40 21.33 -19.54
N ALA A 117 0.46 21.02 -18.57
CA ALA A 117 0.92 19.66 -18.32
C ALA A 117 -0.24 18.71 -17.97
N THR A 118 -1.22 19.18 -17.19
CA THR A 118 -2.40 18.37 -16.87
C THR A 118 -3.18 18.00 -18.14
N VAL A 119 -3.43 18.97 -19.03
CA VAL A 119 -4.13 18.73 -20.30
C VAL A 119 -3.33 17.80 -21.20
N ASP A 120 -2.03 18.06 -21.36
CA ASP A 120 -1.16 17.31 -22.26
C ASP A 120 -0.99 15.84 -21.84
N ASN A 121 -1.12 15.52 -20.54
CA ASN A 121 -0.84 14.18 -19.99
C ASN A 121 -2.09 13.42 -19.52
N TYR A 122 -3.26 14.07 -19.38
CA TYR A 122 -4.46 13.41 -18.83
C TYR A 122 -4.84 12.14 -19.58
N LEU A 123 -4.82 12.17 -20.92
CA LEU A 123 -5.20 11.02 -21.75
C LEU A 123 -4.04 10.05 -22.01
N SER A 124 -2.80 10.49 -21.86
CA SER A 124 -1.60 9.76 -22.29
C SER A 124 -0.76 9.25 -21.11
N SER A 125 -1.35 9.16 -19.93
CA SER A 125 -0.70 8.63 -18.73
C SER A 125 -1.38 7.35 -18.25
N MET A 126 -0.58 6.44 -17.71
CA MET A 126 -1.07 5.26 -16.99
C MET A 126 -0.09 4.89 -15.88
N SER A 127 -0.53 4.06 -14.94
CA SER A 127 0.34 3.48 -13.91
C SER A 127 0.25 1.97 -13.92
N ILE A 128 1.35 1.34 -13.55
CA ILE A 128 1.41 -0.08 -13.21
C ILE A 128 1.62 -0.15 -11.71
N GLY A 129 0.65 -0.72 -11.01
CA GLY A 129 0.69 -0.88 -9.57
C GLY A 129 1.35 -2.20 -9.17
N CYS A 130 1.87 -2.23 -7.96
CA CYS A 130 2.32 -3.43 -7.30
C CYS A 130 1.85 -3.36 -5.84
N GLU A 131 1.10 -4.38 -5.46
CA GLU A 131 0.70 -4.60 -4.07
C GLU A 131 1.60 -5.67 -3.48
N ALA A 132 2.63 -5.22 -2.76
CA ALA A 132 3.57 -6.10 -2.10
C ALA A 132 3.15 -6.37 -0.65
N SER A 133 3.50 -7.57 -0.17
CA SER A 133 3.17 -8.04 1.16
C SER A 133 3.78 -7.18 2.28
N SER A 134 3.36 -7.40 3.51
CA SER A 134 4.06 -6.86 4.69
C SER A 134 4.28 -7.97 5.70
N TYR A 135 5.50 -8.08 6.19
CA TYR A 135 5.81 -9.10 7.19
C TYR A 135 5.61 -8.58 8.60
N THR A 136 5.08 -9.45 9.44
CA THR A 136 4.81 -9.09 10.84
C THR A 136 6.10 -9.06 11.64
N THR A 137 6.22 -8.04 12.49
CA THR A 137 7.33 -7.91 13.42
C THR A 137 6.80 -7.81 14.83
N ARG A 138 7.64 -8.12 15.83
CA ARG A 138 7.26 -8.03 17.24
C ARG A 138 6.93 -6.60 17.68
N THR A 139 7.42 -5.60 16.94
CA THR A 139 7.21 -4.18 17.20
C THR A 139 5.96 -3.62 16.55
N ASN A 140 5.32 -4.38 15.66
CA ASN A 140 4.08 -3.98 15.01
C ASN A 140 2.88 -4.67 15.68
N TYR A 141 2.07 -3.90 16.41
CA TYR A 141 1.00 -4.42 17.23
C TYR A 141 -0.14 -3.41 17.46
N LEU A 142 -1.24 -3.94 17.97
CA LEU A 142 -2.46 -3.22 18.33
C LEU A 142 -2.64 -3.27 19.86
N SER A 143 -2.92 -2.13 20.47
CA SER A 143 -3.18 -2.03 21.90
C SER A 143 -4.34 -1.09 22.19
N LEU A 144 -4.86 -1.10 23.42
CA LEU A 144 -5.73 -0.01 23.88
C LEU A 144 -4.88 1.24 24.15
N ASP A 145 -5.42 2.40 23.82
CA ASP A 145 -4.78 3.68 24.13
C ASP A 145 -4.98 4.03 25.61
N PRO A 146 -3.93 4.42 26.35
CA PRO A 146 -4.05 4.74 27.77
C PRO A 146 -4.62 6.14 28.05
N ASN A 147 -4.73 7.00 27.04
CA ASN A 147 -5.04 8.43 27.20
C ASN A 147 -6.33 8.84 26.48
N TYR A 148 -6.68 8.17 25.39
CA TYR A 148 -7.81 8.53 24.55
C TYR A 148 -8.92 7.49 24.58
N GLU A 149 -10.14 7.98 24.77
CA GLU A 149 -11.35 7.17 24.83
C GLU A 149 -12.35 7.59 23.75
N ASP A 150 -13.26 6.67 23.40
CA ASP A 150 -14.41 7.01 22.59
C ASP A 150 -15.48 7.76 23.40
N ARG A 151 -16.54 8.21 22.72
CA ARG A 151 -17.68 8.93 23.33
C ARG A 151 -18.40 8.17 24.47
N LEU A 152 -18.12 6.88 24.66
CA LEU A 152 -18.71 6.05 25.71
C LEU A 152 -17.70 5.74 26.84
N GLY A 153 -16.55 6.41 26.86
CA GLY A 153 -15.52 6.23 27.89
C GLY A 153 -14.72 4.93 27.73
N ARG A 154 -14.66 4.37 26.52
CA ARG A 154 -13.89 3.13 26.26
C ARG A 154 -12.59 3.48 25.53
N PRO A 155 -11.43 2.93 25.95
CA PRO A 155 -10.16 3.17 25.28
C PRO A 155 -10.23 2.98 23.75
N LEU A 156 -9.62 3.90 23.00
CA LEU A 156 -9.46 3.77 21.55
C LEU A 156 -8.46 2.66 21.21
N LEU A 157 -8.54 2.12 20.00
CA LEU A 157 -7.49 1.26 19.49
C LEU A 157 -6.30 2.13 19.07
N ARG A 158 -5.11 1.77 19.54
CA ARG A 158 -3.84 2.34 19.12
C ARG A 158 -3.11 1.35 18.22
N VAL A 159 -2.66 1.83 17.07
CA VAL A 159 -1.83 1.08 16.13
C VAL A 159 -0.38 1.51 16.34
N THR A 160 0.50 0.57 16.65
CA THR A 160 1.94 0.76 16.63
C THR A 160 2.48 0.03 15.41
N PHE A 161 2.92 0.77 14.39
CA PHE A 161 3.37 0.21 13.13
C PHE A 161 4.45 1.06 12.49
N ASP A 162 5.43 0.39 11.92
CA ASP A 162 6.32 0.96 10.92
C ASP A 162 6.70 -0.11 9.89
N PHE A 163 7.16 0.31 8.71
CA PHE A 163 7.57 -0.63 7.67
C PHE A 163 8.87 -1.36 8.06
N PRO A 164 8.85 -2.70 8.18
CA PRO A 164 10.06 -3.49 8.33
C PRO A 164 11.02 -3.31 7.15
N GLU A 165 12.32 -3.49 7.40
CA GLU A 165 13.34 -3.43 6.34
C GLU A 165 13.09 -4.43 5.20
N ASN A 166 12.57 -5.62 5.54
CA ASN A 166 12.12 -6.63 4.57
C ASN A 166 11.17 -6.02 3.53
N ASP A 167 10.16 -5.31 4.00
CA ASP A 167 9.08 -4.77 3.18
C ASP A 167 9.60 -3.66 2.27
N LEU A 168 10.51 -2.82 2.77
CA LEU A 168 11.14 -1.76 1.98
C LEU A 168 12.03 -2.34 0.86
N LYS A 169 12.81 -3.38 1.14
CA LYS A 169 13.63 -4.08 0.13
C LYS A 169 12.77 -4.75 -0.94
N MET A 170 11.71 -5.44 -0.50
CA MET A 170 10.74 -6.08 -1.38
C MET A 170 10.01 -5.07 -2.27
N ALA A 171 9.53 -3.96 -1.71
CA ALA A 171 8.88 -2.90 -2.46
C ALA A 171 9.82 -2.27 -3.51
N ALA A 172 11.09 -2.08 -3.17
CA ALA A 172 12.11 -1.62 -4.12
C ALA A 172 12.32 -2.62 -5.26
N TYR A 173 12.49 -3.90 -4.94
CA TYR A 173 12.67 -4.97 -5.93
C TYR A 173 11.47 -5.08 -6.88
N CYS A 174 10.25 -5.19 -6.34
CA CYS A 174 9.05 -5.33 -7.15
C CYS A 174 8.82 -4.09 -8.02
N THR A 175 9.09 -2.88 -7.50
CA THR A 175 9.02 -1.66 -8.32
C THR A 175 10.04 -1.66 -9.44
N GLY A 176 11.25 -2.17 -9.22
CA GLY A 176 12.26 -2.34 -10.26
C GLY A 176 11.78 -3.29 -11.36
N LYS A 177 11.12 -4.39 -11.01
CA LYS A 177 10.49 -5.31 -11.98
C LYS A 177 9.38 -4.65 -12.78
N VAL A 178 8.56 -3.83 -12.14
CA VAL A 178 7.58 -2.98 -12.84
C VAL A 178 8.30 -1.97 -13.76
N GLY A 179 9.44 -1.42 -13.35
CA GLY A 179 10.27 -0.52 -14.15
C GLY A 179 10.81 -1.19 -15.42
N GLU A 180 11.22 -2.45 -15.36
CA GLU A 180 11.61 -3.25 -16.53
C GLU A 180 10.44 -3.39 -17.53
N ILE A 181 9.23 -3.68 -17.05
CA ILE A 181 8.01 -3.72 -17.86
C ILE A 181 7.73 -2.35 -18.47
N ALA A 182 7.80 -1.29 -17.66
CA ALA A 182 7.55 0.07 -18.11
C ALA A 182 8.52 0.49 -19.21
N LYS A 183 9.80 0.13 -19.09
CA LYS A 183 10.81 0.38 -20.13
C LYS A 183 10.47 -0.32 -21.45
N ALA A 184 9.99 -1.57 -21.40
CA ALA A 184 9.56 -2.30 -22.59
C ALA A 184 8.33 -1.67 -23.28
N MET A 185 7.48 -0.97 -22.52
CA MET A 185 6.36 -0.20 -23.07
C MET A 185 6.79 1.09 -23.79
N ASN A 186 8.06 1.49 -23.67
CA ASN A 186 8.66 2.66 -24.32
C ASN A 186 7.91 4.00 -24.11
N PRO A 187 7.61 4.41 -22.85
CA PRO A 187 7.07 5.74 -22.58
C PRO A 187 8.11 6.82 -22.82
N ARG A 188 7.67 8.06 -23.06
CA ARG A 188 8.55 9.24 -23.07
C ARG A 188 9.27 9.38 -21.72
N GLN A 189 8.56 9.12 -20.63
CA GLN A 189 9.07 9.16 -19.27
C GLN A 189 8.33 8.18 -18.38
N TYR A 190 9.04 7.56 -17.44
CA TYR A 190 8.44 6.80 -16.35
C TYR A 190 9.09 7.16 -15.01
N VAL A 191 8.36 6.91 -13.92
CA VAL A 191 8.75 7.27 -12.56
C VAL A 191 8.46 6.11 -11.64
N GLU A 192 9.53 5.54 -11.08
CA GLU A 192 9.44 4.49 -10.07
C GLU A 192 9.12 5.09 -8.69
N ASN A 193 8.07 4.56 -8.06
CA ASN A 193 7.60 4.99 -6.74
C ASN A 193 7.53 3.77 -5.80
N PRO A 194 8.69 3.24 -5.34
CA PRO A 194 8.69 2.23 -4.30
C PRO A 194 8.32 2.85 -2.96
N MET A 195 7.79 2.03 -2.04
CA MET A 195 7.62 2.45 -0.64
C MET A 195 8.99 2.76 -0.03
N LYS A 196 9.10 3.90 0.67
CA LYS A 196 10.37 4.37 1.26
C LYS A 196 10.12 4.98 2.63
N GLY A 197 11.07 4.74 3.53
CA GLY A 197 11.10 5.36 4.85
C GLY A 197 9.99 4.85 5.77
N HIS A 198 9.72 5.64 6.81
CA HIS A 198 8.76 5.30 7.84
C HIS A 198 7.32 5.41 7.33
N TRP A 199 6.42 4.63 7.94
CA TRP A 199 4.99 4.78 7.69
C TRP A 199 4.54 6.22 7.99
N ASN A 200 3.66 6.75 7.12
CA ASN A 200 3.16 8.11 7.22
C ASN A 200 1.71 8.18 6.73
N GLY A 201 0.79 8.55 7.62
CA GLY A 201 -0.63 8.70 7.30
C GLY A 201 -1.01 9.98 6.54
N ALA A 202 -0.08 10.90 6.30
CA ALA A 202 -0.37 12.14 5.57
C ALA A 202 -0.62 11.91 4.07
N PRO A 203 0.28 11.24 3.31
CA PRO A 203 -0.07 10.75 1.98
C PRO A 203 -0.94 9.49 2.11
N TYR A 204 -1.94 9.35 1.24
CA TYR A 204 -2.63 8.07 1.09
C TYR A 204 -1.64 7.02 0.58
N GLN A 205 -1.57 5.86 1.26
CA GLN A 205 -0.67 4.75 0.91
C GLN A 205 -1.46 3.51 0.50
N SER A 206 -2.27 2.97 1.42
CA SER A 206 -3.17 1.85 1.16
C SER A 206 -4.36 1.92 2.12
N SER A 207 -5.37 1.10 1.89
CA SER A 207 -6.41 0.78 2.89
C SER A 207 -6.33 -0.66 3.37
N HIS A 208 -5.41 -1.47 2.82
CA HIS A 208 -5.31 -2.89 3.09
C HIS A 208 -4.47 -3.13 4.35
N VAL A 209 -5.14 -3.65 5.37
CA VAL A 209 -4.52 -4.09 6.62
C VAL A 209 -4.50 -5.60 6.62
N VAL A 210 -3.39 -6.18 7.06
CA VAL A 210 -3.21 -7.63 7.07
C VAL A 210 -3.04 -8.06 8.52
N ALA A 211 -3.86 -9.01 8.95
CA ALA A 211 -3.64 -9.69 10.21
C ALA A 211 -3.09 -11.08 9.89
N ALA A 212 -1.89 -11.40 10.37
CA ALA A 212 -1.48 -12.79 10.45
C ALA A 212 -2.23 -13.41 11.64
N SER A 213 -3.11 -14.37 11.37
CA SER A 213 -3.71 -15.23 12.40
C SER A 213 -2.65 -16.07 13.11
#